data_AF-A0A821YGZ4-F1
#
_entry.id   AF-A0A821YGZ4-F1
#
_cell.length_a   1.000
_cell.length_b   1.000
_cell.length_c   1.000
_cell.angle_alpha   90.00
_cell.angle_beta   90.00
_cell.angle_gamma   90.00
#
_symmetry.space_group_name_H-M   'P 1'
#
loop_
_entity.id
_entity.type
_entity.pdbx_description
1 polymer ?
#
loop_
_entity_poly.entity_id
_entity_poly.type
_entity_poly.pdbx_seq_one_letter_code
_entity_poly.pdbx_strand_id
1 'polypeptide(L)'
;MDRLNTIINDLILSNEYDLIIPVVKAGLLTLVRDNYLSQFITTIEQISTQQINTYHIAFINFNKQLIDIENYLQTLFQTLENQYNLKLVDIQDFIIKLPYNAVKQQLLHTTNIIKSTFYMKFIDIFEYYLAAYASQHVRIACAELLKNATTCSFCKLPLSSGCKCIELQEQFEIIILILKRLGLLSRVCQSAALAACRHRITNFIKQICEQYSSHACLPHLEQWFETGVLTWLSILESHCNNDHDNNDDKQQSTFKIDLSSCRTELKHHIYECVMRERGARHMFQIIIDYPESRHGGVLDDLKRCVSIVGKRHLIIDNVRNEFNKRLLHPGVGTTEILAAFINAIRVLRYLDSTGVMMELACLNVKQFLA
;
A
#
# COMPACT_ATOMS: atom_id res chain seq x y z
N MET A 1 -36.01 -9.10 1.30
CA MET A 1 -36.36 -10.54 1.21
C MET A 1 -37.86 -10.74 1.08
N ASP A 2 -38.68 -10.22 2.02
CA ASP A 2 -40.14 -10.45 1.99
C ASP A 2 -40.85 -10.04 0.70
N ARG A 3 -40.52 -8.87 0.13
CA ARG A 3 -41.06 -8.44 -1.18
C ARG A 3 -40.65 -9.35 -2.34
N LEU A 4 -39.45 -9.94 -2.26
CA LEU A 4 -38.94 -10.84 -3.29
C LEU A 4 -39.66 -12.20 -3.19
N ASN A 5 -39.94 -12.67 -1.97
CA ASN A 5 -40.78 -13.83 -1.71
C ASN A 5 -42.21 -13.66 -2.23
N THR A 6 -42.84 -12.49 -2.05
CA THR A 6 -44.20 -12.25 -2.57
C THR A 6 -44.23 -12.33 -4.09
N ILE A 7 -43.27 -11.71 -4.76
CA ILE A 7 -43.17 -11.72 -6.24
C ILE A 7 -42.86 -13.13 -6.77
N ILE A 8 -42.00 -13.90 -6.09
CA ILE A 8 -41.71 -15.28 -6.47
C ILE A 8 -42.96 -16.16 -6.30
N ASN A 9 -43.70 -16.00 -5.21
CA ASN A 9 -44.94 -16.75 -4.99
C ASN A 9 -46.01 -16.42 -6.03
N ASP A 10 -46.14 -15.16 -6.44
CA ASP A 10 -47.07 -14.75 -7.50
C ASP A 10 -46.67 -15.29 -8.88
N LEU A 11 -45.36 -15.36 -9.18
CA LEU A 11 -44.82 -15.95 -10.42
C LEU A 11 -45.02 -17.47 -10.49
N ILE A 12 -44.89 -18.14 -9.34
CA ILE A 12 -45.17 -19.57 -9.19
C ILE A 12 -46.67 -19.85 -9.44
N LEU A 13 -47.55 -19.02 -8.88
CA LEU A 13 -49.00 -19.16 -9.07
C LEU A 13 -49.45 -18.90 -10.52
N SER A 14 -48.64 -18.18 -11.31
CA SER A 14 -48.91 -17.85 -12.71
C SER A 14 -48.22 -18.77 -13.73
N ASN A 15 -47.49 -19.81 -13.28
CA ASN A 15 -46.80 -20.80 -14.13
C ASN A 15 -45.72 -20.23 -15.07
N GLU A 16 -45.20 -19.02 -14.80
CA GLU A 16 -44.17 -18.35 -15.60
C GLU A 16 -42.75 -18.62 -15.05
N TYR A 17 -42.32 -19.88 -15.11
CA TYR A 17 -41.03 -20.32 -14.54
C TYR A 17 -39.80 -19.65 -15.19
N ASP A 18 -39.89 -19.27 -16.46
CA ASP A 18 -38.81 -18.60 -17.20
C ASP A 18 -38.47 -17.20 -16.66
N LEU A 19 -39.44 -16.55 -15.98
CA LEU A 19 -39.30 -15.19 -15.46
C LEU A 19 -38.77 -15.13 -14.01
N ILE A 20 -38.74 -16.27 -13.32
CA ILE A 20 -38.26 -16.36 -11.93
C ILE A 20 -36.77 -15.98 -11.85
N ILE A 21 -35.92 -16.51 -12.76
CA ILE A 21 -34.47 -16.25 -12.73
C ILE A 21 -34.14 -14.77 -13.02
N PRO A 22 -34.69 -14.12 -14.08
CA PRO A 22 -34.50 -12.70 -14.33
C PRO A 22 -34.98 -11.80 -13.19
N VAL A 23 -36.12 -12.11 -12.58
CA VAL A 23 -36.71 -11.32 -11.48
C VAL A 23 -35.89 -11.47 -10.20
N VAL A 24 -35.43 -12.68 -9.88
CA VAL A 24 -34.50 -12.93 -8.77
C VAL A 24 -33.19 -12.17 -9.00
N LYS A 25 -32.65 -12.21 -10.22
CA LYS A 25 -31.43 -11.46 -10.58
C LYS A 25 -31.60 -9.94 -10.39
N ALA A 26 -32.68 -9.37 -10.90
CA ALA A 26 -32.97 -7.94 -10.77
C ALA A 26 -33.27 -7.51 -9.31
N GLY A 27 -34.01 -8.34 -8.57
CA GLY A 27 -34.33 -8.11 -7.17
C GLY A 27 -33.11 -8.21 -6.25
N LEU A 28 -32.22 -9.17 -6.49
CA LEU A 28 -30.95 -9.27 -5.77
C LEU A 28 -30.02 -8.11 -6.09
N LEU A 29 -29.91 -7.72 -7.37
CA LEU A 29 -29.11 -6.56 -7.78
C LEU A 29 -29.55 -5.29 -7.05
N THR A 30 -30.86 -5.06 -6.91
CA THR A 30 -31.40 -3.88 -6.20
C THR A 30 -31.22 -3.98 -4.68
N LEU A 31 -31.46 -5.14 -4.07
CA LEU A 31 -31.21 -5.36 -2.64
C LEU A 31 -29.75 -5.17 -2.25
N VAL A 32 -28.83 -5.76 -3.03
CA VAL A 32 -27.39 -5.64 -2.81
C VAL A 32 -26.95 -4.18 -2.96
N ARG A 33 -27.45 -3.45 -3.96
CA ARG A 33 -27.12 -2.04 -4.18
C ARG A 33 -27.60 -1.13 -3.07
N ASP A 34 -28.90 -1.17 -2.80
CA ASP A 34 -29.59 -0.10 -2.10
C ASP A 34 -29.52 -0.31 -0.58
N ASN A 35 -29.39 -1.56 -0.10
CA ASN A 35 -29.29 -1.87 1.32
C ASN A 35 -27.88 -2.24 1.78
N TYR A 36 -27.21 -3.16 1.09
CA TYR A 36 -25.95 -3.73 1.62
C TYR A 36 -24.72 -2.90 1.22
N LEU A 37 -24.60 -2.54 -0.06
CA LEU A 37 -23.45 -1.79 -0.57
C LEU A 37 -23.46 -0.33 -0.09
N SER A 38 -24.64 0.30 -0.01
CA SER A 38 -24.79 1.65 0.54
C SER A 38 -24.43 1.71 2.03
N GLN A 39 -24.89 0.73 2.84
CA GLN A 39 -24.54 0.62 4.25
C GLN A 39 -23.05 0.32 4.45
N PHE A 40 -22.46 -0.52 3.60
CA PHE A 40 -21.03 -0.80 3.63
C PHE A 40 -20.17 0.42 3.24
N ILE A 41 -20.55 1.16 2.20
CA ILE A 41 -19.83 2.37 1.79
C ILE A 41 -19.96 3.46 2.86
N THR A 42 -21.16 3.71 3.37
CA THR A 42 -21.38 4.70 4.45
C THR A 42 -20.64 4.35 5.73
N THR A 43 -20.61 3.07 6.12
CA THR A 43 -19.80 2.63 7.26
C THR A 43 -18.30 2.79 6.99
N ILE A 44 -17.80 2.46 5.81
CA ILE A 44 -16.38 2.69 5.44
C ILE A 44 -16.01 4.17 5.40
N GLU A 45 -16.89 5.03 4.89
CA GLU A 45 -16.66 6.47 4.83
C GLU A 45 -16.61 7.12 6.23
N GLN A 46 -17.38 6.60 7.19
CA GLN A 46 -17.44 7.10 8.55
C GLN A 46 -16.27 6.64 9.44
N ILE A 47 -15.51 5.61 9.06
CA ILE A 47 -14.43 5.09 9.91
C ILE A 47 -13.17 5.95 9.75
N SER A 48 -12.68 6.48 10.86
CA SER A 48 -11.39 7.18 10.94
C SER A 48 -10.21 6.19 10.84
N THR A 49 -9.06 6.65 10.36
CA THR A 49 -7.83 5.85 10.17
C THR A 49 -7.29 5.19 11.46
N GLN A 50 -7.84 5.53 12.64
CA GLN A 50 -7.41 5.01 13.93
C GLN A 50 -8.29 3.86 14.50
N GLN A 51 -9.38 3.48 13.84
CA GLN A 51 -10.33 2.45 14.32
C GLN A 51 -10.39 1.22 13.40
N ILE A 52 -9.27 0.53 13.23
CA ILE A 52 -9.15 -0.52 12.21
C ILE A 52 -9.81 -1.85 12.59
N ASN A 53 -9.98 -2.12 13.88
CA ASN A 53 -10.86 -3.20 14.34
C ASN A 53 -12.30 -3.02 13.82
N THR A 54 -12.76 -1.78 13.66
CA THR A 54 -14.09 -1.48 13.10
C THR A 54 -14.15 -1.81 11.61
N TYR A 55 -13.05 -1.66 10.86
CA TYR A 55 -12.97 -2.12 9.46
C TYR A 55 -13.05 -3.64 9.37
N HIS A 56 -12.25 -4.36 10.16
CA HIS A 56 -12.29 -5.83 10.16
C HIS A 56 -13.70 -6.36 10.52
N ILE A 57 -14.35 -5.76 11.52
CA ILE A 57 -15.73 -6.09 11.89
C ILE A 57 -16.72 -5.75 10.76
N ALA A 58 -16.55 -4.61 10.08
CA ALA A 58 -17.40 -4.22 8.96
C ALA A 58 -17.28 -5.18 7.77
N PHE A 59 -16.06 -5.59 7.40
CA PHE A 59 -15.82 -6.59 6.34
C PHE A 59 -16.41 -7.96 6.72
N ILE A 60 -16.26 -8.39 7.97
CA ILE A 60 -16.85 -9.65 8.45
C ILE A 60 -18.38 -9.58 8.41
N ASN A 61 -18.97 -8.48 8.88
CA ASN A 61 -20.43 -8.32 8.89
C ASN A 61 -20.99 -8.27 7.46
N PHE A 62 -20.31 -7.59 6.55
CA PHE A 62 -20.67 -7.56 5.14
C PHE A 62 -20.58 -8.95 4.50
N ASN A 63 -19.51 -9.70 4.79
CA ASN A 63 -19.38 -11.08 4.32
C ASN A 63 -20.46 -12.00 4.90
N LYS A 64 -20.81 -11.86 6.19
CA LYS A 64 -21.94 -12.59 6.80
C LYS A 64 -23.26 -12.28 6.09
N GLN A 65 -23.54 -11.01 5.83
CA GLN A 65 -24.75 -10.60 5.10
C GLN A 65 -24.81 -11.19 3.69
N LEU A 66 -23.67 -11.33 3.00
CA LEU A 66 -23.60 -12.00 1.69
C LEU A 66 -23.79 -13.52 1.81
N ILE A 67 -23.23 -14.15 2.84
CA ILE A 67 -23.42 -15.58 3.12
C ILE A 67 -24.89 -15.88 3.46
N ASP A 68 -25.57 -15.01 4.21
CA ASP A 68 -26.98 -15.18 4.52
C ASP A 68 -27.85 -15.12 3.25
N ILE A 69 -27.46 -14.29 2.28
CA ILE A 69 -28.12 -14.23 0.96
C ILE A 69 -27.84 -15.51 0.16
N GLU A 70 -26.61 -16.04 0.17
CA GLU A 70 -26.30 -17.32 -0.48
C GLU A 70 -27.11 -18.47 0.12
N ASN A 71 -27.17 -18.57 1.46
CA ASN A 71 -27.92 -19.60 2.16
C ASN A 71 -29.40 -19.53 1.81
N TYR A 72 -29.97 -18.32 1.72
CA TYR A 72 -31.33 -18.12 1.26
C TYR A 72 -31.52 -18.55 -0.21
N LEU A 73 -30.57 -18.25 -1.09
CA LEU A 73 -30.67 -18.66 -2.49
C LEU A 73 -30.54 -20.18 -2.64
N GLN A 74 -29.72 -20.83 -1.82
CA GLN A 74 -29.61 -22.27 -1.75
C GLN A 74 -30.90 -22.91 -1.24
N THR A 75 -31.53 -22.39 -0.18
CA THR A 75 -32.81 -22.92 0.31
C THR A 75 -33.94 -22.72 -0.69
N LEU A 76 -33.99 -21.55 -1.35
CA LEU A 76 -34.98 -21.25 -2.39
C LEU A 76 -34.80 -22.17 -3.61
N PHE A 77 -33.56 -22.46 -3.99
CA PHE A 77 -33.26 -23.42 -5.04
C PHE A 77 -33.65 -24.84 -4.65
N GLN A 78 -33.33 -25.27 -3.42
CA GLN A 78 -33.73 -26.59 -2.91
C GLN A 78 -35.25 -26.75 -2.90
N THR A 79 -36.01 -25.70 -2.57
CA THR A 79 -37.48 -25.73 -2.65
C THR A 79 -37.97 -25.77 -4.09
N LEU A 80 -37.33 -25.04 -5.01
CA LEU A 80 -37.71 -25.04 -6.42
C LEU A 80 -37.40 -26.39 -7.10
N GLU A 81 -36.26 -27.00 -6.80
CA GLU A 81 -35.83 -28.30 -7.33
C GLU A 81 -36.73 -29.42 -6.79
N ASN A 82 -37.05 -29.41 -5.49
CA ASN A 82 -37.93 -30.41 -4.87
C ASN A 82 -39.41 -30.29 -5.25
N GLN A 83 -39.93 -29.07 -5.47
CA GLN A 83 -41.35 -28.86 -5.79
C GLN A 83 -41.65 -28.91 -7.29
N TYR A 84 -40.70 -28.56 -8.17
CA TYR A 84 -40.97 -28.39 -9.61
C TYR A 84 -40.13 -29.29 -10.54
N ASN A 85 -39.26 -30.15 -10.01
CA ASN A 85 -38.50 -31.16 -10.77
C ASN A 85 -37.67 -30.58 -11.95
N LEU A 86 -37.24 -29.32 -11.81
CA LEU A 86 -36.43 -28.61 -12.80
C LEU A 86 -34.94 -28.97 -12.58
N LYS A 87 -34.35 -29.76 -13.48
CA LYS A 87 -32.90 -30.05 -13.49
C LYS A 87 -32.11 -28.79 -13.88
N LEU A 88 -31.84 -27.92 -12.91
CA LEU A 88 -31.10 -26.67 -13.09
C LEU A 88 -29.60 -26.83 -12.74
N VAL A 89 -28.99 -27.92 -13.21
CA VAL A 89 -27.62 -28.36 -12.84
C VAL A 89 -26.55 -27.31 -13.19
N ASP A 90 -26.74 -26.52 -14.26
CA ASP A 90 -25.78 -25.50 -14.72
C ASP A 90 -25.96 -24.11 -14.05
N ILE A 91 -26.94 -23.95 -13.14
CA ILE A 91 -27.34 -22.63 -12.61
C ILE A 91 -26.94 -22.41 -11.14
N GLN A 92 -26.55 -23.47 -10.42
CA GLN A 92 -26.06 -23.36 -9.03
C GLN A 92 -24.85 -22.42 -8.92
N ASP A 93 -23.83 -22.61 -9.77
CA ASP A 93 -22.64 -21.74 -9.77
C ASP A 93 -22.96 -20.30 -10.18
N PHE A 94 -23.89 -20.12 -11.12
CA PHE A 94 -24.29 -18.80 -11.59
C PHE A 94 -25.04 -18.00 -10.52
N ILE A 95 -25.89 -18.66 -9.74
CA ILE A 95 -26.67 -18.04 -8.65
C ILE A 95 -25.81 -17.80 -7.40
N ILE A 96 -24.91 -18.71 -7.04
CA ILE A 96 -23.97 -18.52 -5.93
C ILE A 96 -23.01 -17.35 -6.22
N LYS A 97 -22.53 -17.22 -7.46
CA LYS A 97 -21.67 -16.09 -7.87
C LYS A 97 -22.47 -14.80 -8.10
N LEU A 98 -23.81 -14.82 -8.10
CA LEU A 98 -24.66 -13.69 -8.49
C LEU A 98 -24.59 -12.48 -7.53
N PRO A 99 -24.60 -12.63 -6.20
CA PRO A 99 -24.41 -11.52 -5.26
C PRO A 99 -23.04 -10.86 -5.42
N TYR A 100 -21.99 -11.66 -5.65
CA TYR A 100 -20.63 -11.16 -5.83
C TYR A 100 -20.45 -10.46 -7.18
N ASN A 101 -21.05 -11.01 -8.24
CA ASN A 101 -21.07 -10.37 -9.55
C ASN A 101 -21.88 -9.07 -9.54
N ALA A 102 -22.97 -9.01 -8.76
CA ALA A 102 -23.74 -7.79 -8.53
C ALA A 102 -22.88 -6.70 -7.87
N VAL A 103 -22.15 -7.04 -6.81
CA VAL A 103 -21.20 -6.13 -6.15
C VAL A 103 -20.11 -5.67 -7.12
N LYS A 104 -19.50 -6.59 -7.88
CA LYS A 104 -18.45 -6.29 -8.87
C LYS A 104 -18.95 -5.35 -9.97
N GLN A 105 -20.12 -5.61 -10.56
CA GLN A 105 -20.74 -4.76 -11.58
C GLN A 105 -21.09 -3.38 -11.04
N GLN A 106 -21.61 -3.29 -9.81
CA GLN A 106 -22.01 -2.00 -9.24
C GLN A 106 -20.81 -1.13 -8.85
N LEU A 107 -19.72 -1.73 -8.35
CA LEU A 107 -18.45 -1.03 -8.14
C LEU A 107 -17.82 -0.55 -9.46
N LEU A 108 -18.10 -1.20 -10.58
CA LEU A 108 -17.71 -0.73 -11.91
C LEU A 108 -18.56 0.46 -12.39
N HIS A 109 -19.81 0.59 -11.95
CA HIS A 109 -20.75 1.64 -12.38
C HIS A 109 -20.89 2.83 -11.41
N THR A 110 -20.39 2.76 -10.17
CA THR A 110 -20.37 3.91 -9.24
C THR A 110 -19.53 5.06 -9.80
N THR A 111 -19.92 6.29 -9.44
CA THR A 111 -19.29 7.53 -9.90
C THR A 111 -17.78 7.56 -9.56
N ASN A 112 -16.96 8.14 -10.43
CA ASN A 112 -15.49 8.18 -10.27
C ASN A 112 -15.02 8.73 -8.92
N ILE A 113 -15.82 9.59 -8.29
CA ILE A 113 -15.54 10.19 -6.98
C ILE A 113 -15.66 9.16 -5.85
N ILE A 114 -16.75 8.38 -5.80
CA ILE A 114 -16.96 7.32 -4.80
C ILE A 114 -15.92 6.21 -4.97
N LYS A 115 -15.56 5.89 -6.22
CA LYS A 115 -14.42 5.01 -6.49
C LYS A 115 -13.15 5.54 -5.86
N SER A 116 -12.82 6.82 -6.05
CA SER A 116 -11.58 7.41 -5.53
C SER A 116 -11.51 7.38 -4.00
N THR A 117 -12.59 7.73 -3.29
CA THR A 117 -12.63 7.71 -1.81
C THR A 117 -12.52 6.29 -1.28
N PHE A 118 -13.22 5.35 -1.90
CA PHE A 118 -13.16 3.93 -1.57
C PHE A 118 -11.74 3.36 -1.79
N TYR A 119 -11.10 3.61 -2.94
CA TYR A 119 -9.74 3.15 -3.21
C TYR A 119 -8.71 3.74 -2.24
N MET A 120 -8.84 5.01 -1.84
CA MET A 120 -7.96 5.63 -0.85
C MET A 120 -8.07 4.95 0.52
N LYS A 121 -9.28 4.55 0.94
CA LYS A 121 -9.47 3.78 2.18
C LYS A 121 -8.84 2.39 2.10
N PHE A 122 -8.89 1.73 0.94
CA PHE A 122 -8.12 0.48 0.77
C PHE A 122 -6.62 0.72 0.92
N ILE A 123 -6.08 1.78 0.33
CA ILE A 123 -4.66 2.13 0.50
C ILE A 123 -4.33 2.27 1.98
N ASP A 124 -5.14 2.99 2.76
CA ASP A 124 -4.94 3.15 4.21
C ASP A 124 -4.96 1.79 4.95
N ILE A 125 -5.90 0.90 4.60
CA ILE A 125 -6.02 -0.43 5.19
C ILE A 125 -4.79 -1.29 4.85
N PHE A 126 -4.43 -1.37 3.57
CA PHE A 126 -3.25 -2.11 3.11
C PHE A 126 -1.97 -1.54 3.72
N GLU A 127 -1.85 -0.22 3.85
CA GLU A 127 -0.70 0.43 4.50
C GLU A 127 -0.61 0.04 5.98
N TYR A 128 -1.73 0.00 6.70
CA TYR A 128 -1.74 -0.37 8.11
C TYR A 128 -1.31 -1.82 8.33
N TYR A 129 -1.86 -2.76 7.57
CA TYR A 129 -1.50 -4.18 7.68
C TYR A 129 -0.07 -4.44 7.18
N LEU A 130 0.35 -3.78 6.10
CA LEU A 130 1.75 -3.80 5.66
C LEU A 130 2.66 -3.23 6.74
N ALA A 131 2.27 -2.17 7.43
CA ALA A 131 3.05 -1.59 8.51
C ALA A 131 3.19 -2.54 9.70
N ALA A 132 2.13 -3.26 10.06
CA ALA A 132 2.17 -4.32 11.07
C ALA A 132 3.12 -5.44 10.65
N TYR A 133 2.98 -5.98 9.44
CA TYR A 133 3.83 -7.05 8.92
C TYR A 133 5.29 -6.63 8.83
N ALA A 134 5.55 -5.50 8.16
CA ALA A 134 6.88 -5.00 7.93
C ALA A 134 7.59 -4.64 9.24
N SER A 135 6.87 -4.21 10.28
CA SER A 135 7.45 -3.90 11.60
C SER A 135 8.09 -5.10 12.29
N GLN A 136 7.59 -6.32 12.03
CA GLN A 136 8.22 -7.55 12.51
C GLN A 136 9.56 -7.77 11.82
N HIS A 137 9.62 -7.51 10.51
CA HIS A 137 10.83 -7.65 9.70
C HIS A 137 11.85 -6.52 9.89
N VAL A 138 11.41 -5.32 10.31
CA VAL A 138 12.32 -4.24 10.75
C VAL A 138 13.22 -4.72 11.89
N ARG A 139 12.71 -5.56 12.81
CA ARG A 139 13.52 -6.11 13.92
C ARG A 139 14.62 -7.04 13.42
N ILE A 140 14.37 -7.76 12.33
CA ILE A 140 15.32 -8.72 11.75
C ILE A 140 16.35 -7.96 10.91
N ALA A 141 15.90 -7.05 10.05
CA ALA A 141 16.76 -6.30 9.13
C ALA A 141 17.57 -5.19 9.83
N CYS A 142 17.02 -4.55 10.86
CA CYS A 142 17.66 -3.44 11.58
C CYS A 142 17.99 -3.79 13.04
N ALA A 143 18.21 -5.08 13.35
CA ALA A 143 18.48 -5.58 14.70
C ALA A 143 19.62 -4.81 15.40
N GLU A 144 20.68 -4.47 14.66
CA GLU A 144 21.84 -3.76 15.17
C GLU A 144 21.59 -2.28 15.46
N LEU A 145 20.70 -1.64 14.67
CA LEU A 145 20.32 -0.25 14.79
C LEU A 145 19.30 -0.04 15.92
N LEU A 146 18.43 -1.03 16.16
CA LEU A 146 17.32 -1.00 17.12
C LEU A 146 17.62 -1.70 18.46
N LYS A 147 18.89 -1.87 18.83
CA LYS A 147 19.32 -2.57 20.07
C LYS A 147 18.62 -2.08 21.36
N ASN A 148 18.07 -0.86 21.37
CA ASN A 148 17.39 -0.25 22.52
C ASN A 148 15.84 -0.20 22.39
N ALA A 149 15.26 -0.76 21.32
CA ALA A 149 13.81 -0.73 21.13
C ALA A 149 13.13 -1.76 22.06
N THR A 150 12.59 -1.28 23.19
CA THR A 150 11.79 -2.10 24.13
C THR A 150 10.32 -2.23 23.71
N THR A 151 9.90 -1.48 22.71
CA THR A 151 8.53 -1.43 22.18
C THR A 151 8.50 -1.73 20.69
N CYS A 152 7.39 -2.30 20.22
CA CYS A 152 7.18 -2.51 18.78
C CYS A 152 7.05 -1.16 18.05
N SER A 153 7.78 -1.00 16.94
CA SER A 153 7.76 0.23 16.12
C SER A 153 6.38 0.58 15.55
N PHE A 154 5.48 -0.40 15.47
CA PHE A 154 4.12 -0.22 14.99
C PHE A 154 3.09 -0.19 16.13
N CYS A 155 2.93 -1.29 16.89
CA CYS A 155 1.88 -1.35 17.91
C CYS A 155 2.23 -0.61 19.22
N LYS A 156 3.44 -0.04 19.33
CA LYS A 156 3.97 0.71 20.49
C LYS A 156 3.93 -0.02 21.84
N LEU A 157 3.48 -1.28 21.85
CA LEU A 157 3.45 -2.13 23.03
C LEU A 157 4.85 -2.65 23.37
N PRO A 158 5.15 -2.87 24.66
CA PRO A 158 6.36 -3.54 25.09
C PRO A 158 6.52 -4.90 24.42
N LEU A 159 7.73 -5.22 23.97
CA LEU A 159 8.06 -6.55 23.43
C LEU A 159 7.83 -7.67 24.45
N SER A 160 7.90 -7.33 25.75
CA SER A 160 7.63 -8.21 26.88
C SER A 160 6.15 -8.56 27.09
N SER A 161 5.22 -7.73 26.61
CA SER A 161 3.76 -7.96 26.79
C SER A 161 3.11 -8.73 25.62
N GLY A 162 3.89 -9.24 24.67
CA GLY A 162 3.39 -9.89 23.47
C GLY A 162 2.95 -8.88 22.39
N CYS A 163 3.51 -8.99 21.19
CA CYS A 163 3.19 -8.10 20.09
C CYS A 163 1.87 -8.51 19.42
N LYS A 164 0.87 -7.60 19.38
CA LYS A 164 -0.42 -7.83 18.69
C LYS A 164 -0.34 -7.81 17.15
N CYS A 165 0.84 -7.62 16.56
CA CYS A 165 0.99 -7.55 15.11
C CYS A 165 0.73 -8.89 14.41
N ILE A 166 0.82 -10.01 15.14
CA ILE A 166 0.52 -11.35 14.61
C ILE A 166 -1.00 -11.53 14.46
N GLU A 167 -1.77 -11.17 15.49
CA GLU A 167 -3.24 -11.19 15.45
C GLU A 167 -3.79 -10.30 14.31
N LEU A 168 -3.18 -9.13 14.08
CA LEU A 168 -3.52 -8.26 12.96
C LEU A 168 -3.22 -8.88 11.59
N GLN A 169 -2.22 -9.75 11.49
CA GLN A 169 -1.92 -10.45 10.24
C GLN A 169 -2.98 -11.51 9.93
N GLU A 170 -3.41 -12.28 10.94
CA GLU A 170 -4.51 -13.24 10.78
C GLU A 170 -5.80 -12.55 10.34
N GLN A 171 -6.11 -11.39 10.92
CA GLN A 171 -7.24 -10.55 10.50
C GLN A 171 -7.12 -10.08 9.03
N PHE A 172 -5.91 -9.78 8.57
CA PHE A 172 -5.68 -9.38 7.20
C PHE A 172 -5.90 -10.54 6.21
N GLU A 173 -5.47 -11.74 6.55
CA GLU A 173 -5.71 -12.94 5.74
C GLU A 173 -7.21 -13.20 5.56
N ILE A 174 -8.01 -13.02 6.62
CA ILE A 174 -9.48 -13.10 6.53
C ILE A 174 -10.03 -12.05 5.55
N ILE A 175 -9.55 -10.81 5.61
CA ILE A 175 -9.97 -9.76 4.66
C ILE A 175 -9.57 -10.10 3.23
N ILE A 176 -8.36 -10.64 2.99
CA ILE A 176 -7.92 -11.08 1.67
C ILE A 176 -8.85 -12.19 1.14
N LEU A 177 -9.21 -13.16 1.96
CA LEU A 177 -10.13 -14.24 1.59
C LEU A 177 -11.52 -13.71 1.23
N ILE A 178 -12.03 -12.73 1.98
CA ILE A 178 -13.29 -12.05 1.68
C ILE A 178 -13.19 -11.30 0.34
N LEU A 179 -12.12 -10.53 0.12
CA LEU A 179 -11.88 -9.81 -1.13
C LEU A 179 -11.71 -10.74 -2.34
N LYS A 180 -11.10 -11.91 -2.12
CA LYS A 180 -10.98 -12.96 -3.11
C LYS A 180 -12.35 -13.49 -3.51
N ARG A 181 -13.19 -13.83 -2.53
CA ARG A 181 -14.56 -14.30 -2.76
C ARG A 181 -15.43 -13.25 -3.49
N LEU A 182 -15.19 -11.97 -3.23
CA LEU A 182 -15.84 -10.85 -3.91
C LEU A 182 -15.36 -10.62 -5.36
N GLY A 183 -14.29 -11.29 -5.80
CA GLY A 183 -13.70 -11.07 -7.13
C GLY A 183 -13.14 -9.66 -7.33
N LEU A 184 -12.88 -8.93 -6.23
CA LEU A 184 -12.35 -7.56 -6.22
C LEU A 184 -10.84 -7.52 -5.99
N LEU A 185 -10.26 -8.63 -5.53
CA LEU A 185 -8.85 -8.72 -5.16
C LEU A 185 -7.93 -8.30 -6.33
N SER A 186 -8.07 -8.88 -7.52
CA SER A 186 -7.16 -8.61 -8.65
C SER A 186 -7.14 -7.14 -9.09
N ARG A 187 -8.28 -6.44 -9.00
CA ARG A 187 -8.40 -5.04 -9.44
C ARG A 187 -8.05 -4.03 -8.36
N VAL A 188 -8.43 -4.28 -7.11
CA VAL A 188 -8.16 -3.37 -5.98
C VAL A 188 -6.71 -3.55 -5.49
N CYS A 189 -6.22 -4.78 -5.45
CA CYS A 189 -4.92 -5.10 -4.88
C CYS A 189 -3.78 -4.46 -5.69
N GLN A 190 -3.80 -4.45 -7.03
CA GLN A 190 -2.66 -3.95 -7.79
C GLN A 190 -2.35 -2.47 -7.50
N SER A 191 -3.34 -1.58 -7.66
CA SER A 191 -3.11 -0.15 -7.46
C SER A 191 -3.02 0.22 -5.98
N ALA A 192 -3.82 -0.40 -5.12
CA ALA A 192 -3.83 -0.08 -3.70
C ALA A 192 -2.60 -0.62 -2.98
N ALA A 193 -2.18 -1.87 -3.25
CA ALA A 193 -1.00 -2.45 -2.62
C ALA A 193 0.29 -1.75 -3.06
N LEU A 194 0.44 -1.39 -4.35
CA LEU A 194 1.60 -0.63 -4.82
C LEU A 194 1.66 0.76 -4.16
N ALA A 195 0.53 1.47 -4.09
CA ALA A 195 0.46 2.77 -3.43
C ALA A 195 0.75 2.68 -1.92
N ALA A 196 0.19 1.68 -1.23
CA ALA A 196 0.47 1.41 0.17
C ALA A 196 1.96 1.09 0.39
N CYS A 197 2.58 0.28 -0.48
CA CYS A 197 4.01 0.00 -0.43
C CYS A 197 4.84 1.27 -0.59
N ARG A 198 4.55 2.11 -1.60
CA ARG A 198 5.25 3.39 -1.81
C ARG A 198 5.12 4.32 -0.61
N HIS A 199 3.92 4.45 -0.04
CA HIS A 199 3.69 5.30 1.13
C HIS A 199 4.47 4.77 2.34
N ARG A 200 4.40 3.46 2.59
CA ARG A 200 5.13 2.81 3.69
C ARG A 200 6.64 2.96 3.56
N ILE A 201 7.19 2.71 2.37
CA ILE A 201 8.62 2.91 2.06
C ILE A 201 9.01 4.36 2.37
N THR A 202 8.22 5.33 1.91
CA THR A 202 8.50 6.76 2.12
C THR A 202 8.52 7.11 3.61
N ASN A 203 7.53 6.63 4.37
CA ASN A 203 7.41 6.91 5.81
C ASN A 203 8.54 6.22 6.60
N PHE A 204 8.91 5.00 6.23
CA PHE A 204 10.00 4.27 6.88
C PHE A 204 11.37 4.93 6.60
N ILE A 205 11.62 5.35 5.36
CA ILE A 205 12.85 6.07 5.00
C ILE A 205 12.97 7.38 5.77
N LYS A 206 11.88 8.16 5.90
CA LYS A 206 11.88 9.39 6.72
C LYS A 206 12.29 9.10 8.15
N GLN A 207 11.66 8.11 8.79
CA GLN A 207 11.96 7.73 10.17
C GLN A 207 13.42 7.31 10.35
N ILE A 208 13.96 6.46 9.46
CA ILE A 208 15.35 6.02 9.53
C ILE A 208 16.32 7.18 9.25
N CYS A 209 16.02 8.03 8.27
CA CYS A 209 16.90 9.14 7.92
C CYS A 209 16.94 10.21 9.02
N GLU A 210 15.85 10.40 9.76
CA GLU A 210 15.82 11.26 10.95
C GLU A 210 16.61 10.66 12.12
N GLN A 211 16.50 9.34 12.35
CA GLN A 211 17.19 8.66 13.45
C GLN A 211 18.69 8.45 13.20
N TYR A 212 19.10 8.27 11.94
CA TYR A 212 20.47 7.89 11.56
C TYR A 212 21.02 8.81 10.46
N SER A 213 21.14 10.10 10.76
CA SER A 213 21.66 11.12 9.83
C SER A 213 23.09 10.82 9.35
N SER A 214 23.93 10.23 10.20
CA SER A 214 25.36 10.03 9.94
C SER A 214 25.77 8.60 9.55
N HIS A 215 24.84 7.64 9.48
CA HIS A 215 25.14 6.23 9.13
C HIS A 215 24.45 5.74 7.84
N ALA A 216 25.09 4.78 7.16
CA ALA A 216 24.56 4.09 5.99
C ALA A 216 23.29 3.31 6.34
N CYS A 217 22.20 3.61 5.64
CA CYS A 217 20.91 2.97 5.79
C CYS A 217 20.53 2.09 4.60
N LEU A 218 21.16 2.26 3.44
CA LEU A 218 20.74 1.59 2.21
C LEU A 218 20.80 0.05 2.28
N PRO A 219 21.84 -0.59 2.84
CA PRO A 219 21.85 -2.05 2.98
C PRO A 219 20.71 -2.58 3.85
N HIS A 220 20.43 -1.89 4.96
CA HIS A 220 19.33 -2.21 5.87
C HIS A 220 17.96 -2.03 5.20
N LEU A 221 17.80 -0.97 4.41
CA LEU A 221 16.59 -0.71 3.62
C LEU A 221 16.39 -1.76 2.51
N GLU A 222 17.45 -2.16 1.81
CA GLU A 222 17.41 -3.21 0.80
C GLU A 222 17.01 -4.56 1.44
N GLN A 223 17.60 -4.91 2.58
CA GLN A 223 17.23 -6.12 3.31
C GLN A 223 15.77 -6.08 3.79
N TRP A 224 15.32 -4.98 4.40
CA TRP A 224 13.94 -4.81 4.85
C TRP A 224 12.94 -4.85 3.69
N PHE A 225 13.29 -4.27 2.55
CA PHE A 225 12.45 -4.32 1.36
C PHE A 225 12.27 -5.75 0.86
N GLU A 226 13.35 -6.52 0.79
CA GLU A 226 13.32 -7.91 0.33
C GLU A 226 12.60 -8.83 1.32
N THR A 227 12.87 -8.73 2.63
CA THR A 227 12.28 -9.63 3.64
C THR A 227 10.87 -9.23 4.07
N GLY A 228 10.56 -7.94 4.11
CA GLY A 228 9.27 -7.42 4.56
C GLY A 228 8.30 -7.13 3.41
N VAL A 229 8.64 -6.17 2.55
CA VAL A 229 7.72 -5.65 1.54
C VAL A 229 7.49 -6.64 0.40
N LEU A 230 8.55 -7.23 -0.16
CA LEU A 230 8.41 -8.21 -1.25
C LEU A 230 7.80 -9.53 -0.76
N THR A 231 8.16 -10.02 0.42
CA THR A 231 7.50 -11.21 1.00
C THR A 231 6.00 -10.97 1.16
N TRP A 232 5.60 -9.81 1.68
CA TRP A 232 4.18 -9.46 1.80
C TRP A 232 3.47 -9.38 0.43
N LEU A 233 4.11 -8.79 -0.57
CA LEU A 233 3.58 -8.78 -1.94
C LEU A 233 3.48 -10.19 -2.53
N SER A 234 4.43 -11.09 -2.24
CA SER A 234 4.38 -12.48 -2.70
C SER A 234 3.25 -13.27 -2.05
N ILE A 235 2.93 -12.99 -0.78
CA ILE A 235 1.77 -13.56 -0.10
C ILE A 235 0.50 -13.12 -0.82
N LEU A 236 0.35 -11.82 -1.08
CA LEU A 236 -0.79 -11.29 -1.84
C LEU A 236 -0.90 -11.88 -3.25
N GLU A 237 0.23 -12.03 -3.95
CA GLU A 237 0.28 -12.64 -5.28
C GLU A 237 -0.17 -14.10 -5.25
N SER A 238 0.30 -14.89 -4.27
CA SER A 238 -0.11 -16.28 -4.12
C SER A 238 -1.63 -16.43 -3.95
N HIS A 239 -2.27 -15.50 -3.23
CA HIS A 239 -3.72 -15.49 -3.07
C HIS A 239 -4.46 -15.13 -4.37
N CYS A 240 -3.86 -14.29 -5.22
CA CYS A 240 -4.39 -13.91 -6.53
C CYS A 240 -4.20 -15.01 -7.60
N ASN A 241 -3.10 -15.77 -7.56
CA ASN A 241 -2.77 -16.77 -8.58
C ASN A 241 -3.49 -18.12 -8.39
N ASN A 242 -4.06 -18.39 -7.21
CA ASN A 242 -4.81 -19.62 -6.93
C ASN A 242 -6.19 -19.71 -7.63
N ASP A 243 -6.52 -18.79 -8.55
CA ASP A 243 -7.73 -18.81 -9.37
C ASP A 243 -7.52 -19.62 -10.66
N HIS A 244 -7.12 -20.88 -10.53
CA HIS A 244 -7.31 -21.87 -11.59
C HIS A 244 -8.72 -22.45 -11.49
N ASP A 245 -9.75 -21.62 -11.70
CA ASP A 245 -11.05 -22.14 -12.12
C ASP A 245 -10.89 -22.59 -13.58
N ASN A 246 -10.81 -23.91 -13.77
CA ASN A 246 -10.98 -24.55 -15.07
C ASN A 246 -12.38 -24.21 -15.56
N ASN A 247 -12.54 -23.18 -16.38
CA ASN A 247 -13.58 -23.12 -17.40
C ASN A 247 -13.24 -22.04 -18.43
N ASP A 248 -13.27 -22.48 -19.69
CA ASP A 248 -13.03 -21.71 -20.89
C ASP A 248 -14.00 -20.52 -21.01
N ASP A 249 -13.52 -19.30 -20.76
CA ASP A 249 -14.07 -18.09 -21.38
C ASP A 249 -12.95 -17.06 -21.62
N LYS A 250 -12.48 -17.04 -22.87
CA LYS A 250 -11.27 -16.35 -23.37
C LYS A 250 -11.32 -14.81 -23.42
N GLN A 251 -12.13 -14.11 -22.61
CA GLN A 251 -12.29 -12.65 -22.76
C GLN A 251 -12.32 -11.80 -21.47
N GLN A 252 -11.89 -12.29 -20.31
CA GLN A 252 -11.55 -11.40 -19.19
C GLN A 252 -10.10 -11.61 -18.78
N SER A 253 -9.25 -10.71 -19.29
CA SER A 253 -7.85 -10.51 -18.95
C SER A 253 -7.49 -10.97 -17.53
N THR A 254 -6.82 -12.12 -17.46
CA THR A 254 -6.08 -12.61 -16.30
C THR A 254 -5.01 -11.57 -15.94
N PHE A 255 -5.41 -10.61 -15.10
CA PHE A 255 -4.54 -9.58 -14.59
C PHE A 255 -3.59 -10.20 -13.55
N LYS A 256 -2.38 -10.58 -13.98
CA LYS A 256 -1.30 -11.04 -13.10
C LYS A 256 -0.57 -9.82 -12.54
N ILE A 257 -0.36 -9.78 -11.23
CA ILE A 257 0.60 -8.86 -10.63
C ILE A 257 1.98 -9.29 -11.12
N ASP A 258 2.61 -8.51 -12.00
CA ASP A 258 3.99 -8.76 -12.39
C ASP A 258 4.93 -8.30 -11.25
N LEU A 259 5.18 -9.22 -10.32
CA LEU A 259 6.06 -9.01 -9.17
C LEU A 259 7.45 -8.50 -9.60
N SER A 260 7.93 -8.91 -10.78
CA SER A 260 9.25 -8.51 -11.28
C SER A 260 9.28 -7.02 -11.66
N SER A 261 8.21 -6.52 -12.28
CA SER A 261 8.04 -5.09 -12.58
C SER A 261 7.86 -4.29 -11.30
N CYS A 262 7.00 -4.73 -10.38
CA CYS A 262 6.79 -4.05 -9.09
C CYS A 262 8.08 -3.99 -8.25
N ARG A 263 8.88 -5.05 -8.25
CA ARG A 263 10.18 -5.08 -7.55
C ARG A 263 11.11 -3.99 -8.08
N THR A 264 11.26 -3.90 -9.39
CA THR A 264 12.16 -2.91 -10.02
C THR A 264 11.68 -1.48 -9.74
N GLU A 265 10.38 -1.26 -9.87
CA GLU A 265 9.74 0.03 -9.65
C GLU A 265 9.85 0.51 -8.19
N LEU A 266 9.53 -0.35 -7.23
CA LEU A 266 9.63 -0.03 -5.81
C LEU A 266 11.08 0.13 -5.36
N LYS A 267 12.01 -0.65 -5.92
CA LYS A 267 13.44 -0.49 -5.64
C LYS A 267 13.96 0.86 -6.15
N HIS A 268 13.56 1.27 -7.36
CA HIS A 268 13.85 2.61 -7.86
C HIS A 268 13.24 3.69 -6.95
N HIS A 269 12.01 3.50 -6.48
CA HIS A 269 11.34 4.41 -5.53
C HIS A 269 12.11 4.54 -4.20
N ILE A 270 12.71 3.46 -3.68
CA ILE A 270 13.59 3.51 -2.49
C ILE A 270 14.76 4.47 -2.72
N TYR A 271 15.51 4.30 -3.82
CA TYR A 271 16.66 5.16 -4.12
C TYR A 271 16.23 6.62 -4.31
N GLU A 272 15.10 6.87 -4.97
CA GLU A 272 14.55 8.22 -5.11
C GLU A 272 14.18 8.85 -3.76
N CYS A 273 13.52 8.09 -2.88
CA CYS A 273 13.16 8.56 -1.54
C CYS A 273 14.39 8.84 -0.68
N VAL A 274 15.39 7.95 -0.66
CA VAL A 274 16.64 8.18 0.08
C VAL A 274 17.37 9.42 -0.45
N MET A 275 17.46 9.56 -1.78
CA MET A 275 18.06 10.74 -2.40
C MET A 275 17.32 12.03 -2.04
N ARG A 276 15.99 11.99 -2.00
CA ARG A 276 15.17 13.15 -1.61
C ARG A 276 15.36 13.52 -0.15
N GLU A 277 15.28 12.55 0.76
CA GLU A 277 15.39 12.83 2.20
C GLU A 277 16.84 13.22 2.56
N ARG A 278 17.84 12.40 2.22
CA ARG A 278 19.24 12.71 2.56
C ARG A 278 19.84 13.84 1.72
N GLY A 279 19.60 13.84 0.41
CA GLY A 279 20.17 14.82 -0.51
C GLY A 279 19.47 16.19 -0.50
N ALA A 280 18.16 16.25 -0.21
CA ALA A 280 17.42 17.51 -0.17
C ALA A 280 17.15 18.04 1.24
N ARG A 281 17.18 17.22 2.30
CA ARG A 281 16.88 17.73 3.66
C ARG A 281 18.10 17.74 4.57
N HIS A 282 18.98 16.76 4.43
CA HIS A 282 20.12 16.58 5.34
C HIS A 282 21.49 16.87 4.73
N MET A 283 21.55 17.29 3.45
CA MET A 283 22.82 17.48 2.74
C MET A 283 23.72 18.53 3.39
N PHE A 284 23.15 19.64 3.89
CA PHE A 284 23.93 20.64 4.62
C PHE A 284 24.58 20.02 5.87
N GLN A 285 23.83 19.26 6.66
CA GLN A 285 24.34 18.59 7.86
C GLN A 285 25.44 17.58 7.51
N ILE A 286 25.23 16.77 6.46
CA ILE A 286 26.22 15.81 5.96
C ILE A 286 27.53 16.49 5.55
N ILE A 287 27.46 17.69 4.96
CA ILE A 287 28.63 18.50 4.61
C ILE A 287 29.35 19.00 5.87
N ILE A 288 28.62 19.55 6.84
CA ILE A 288 29.22 20.07 8.07
C ILE A 288 29.89 18.95 8.87
N ASP A 289 29.27 17.78 8.95
CA ASP A 289 29.75 16.62 9.72
C ASP A 289 30.91 15.85 9.06
N TYR A 290 31.44 16.33 7.93
CA TYR A 290 32.60 15.70 7.29
C TYR A 290 33.87 15.87 8.16
N PRO A 291 34.65 14.81 8.44
CA PRO A 291 34.71 13.52 7.75
C PRO A 291 33.86 12.39 8.35
N GLU A 292 33.21 12.58 9.48
CA GLU A 292 32.42 11.53 10.16
C GLU A 292 31.27 11.01 9.30
N SER A 293 30.63 11.89 8.53
CA SER A 293 29.60 11.51 7.56
C SER A 293 30.10 10.56 6.46
N ARG A 294 31.41 10.55 6.19
CA ARG A 294 32.05 9.59 5.28
C ARG A 294 32.32 8.26 5.97
N HIS A 295 32.88 8.29 7.18
CA HIS A 295 33.16 7.06 7.95
C HIS A 295 31.88 6.27 8.26
N GLY A 296 30.78 6.96 8.50
CA GLY A 296 29.47 6.34 8.69
C GLY A 296 28.83 5.80 7.41
N GLY A 297 29.41 6.00 6.22
CA GLY A 297 28.94 5.40 4.96
C GLY A 297 27.75 6.10 4.29
N VAL A 298 27.27 7.25 4.81
CA VAL A 298 26.15 8.01 4.22
C VAL A 298 26.47 8.52 2.81
N LEU A 299 27.73 8.89 2.58
CA LEU A 299 28.18 9.35 1.28
C LEU A 299 28.19 8.22 0.24
N ASP A 300 28.41 6.97 0.65
CA ASP A 300 28.37 5.81 -0.24
C ASP A 300 26.93 5.50 -0.67
N ASP A 301 26.00 5.55 0.28
CA ASP A 301 24.57 5.43 0.00
C ASP A 301 24.10 6.51 -1.00
N LEU A 302 24.45 7.77 -0.74
CA LEU A 302 24.08 8.88 -1.62
C LEU A 302 24.70 8.74 -3.00
N LYS A 303 25.98 8.34 -3.09
CA LYS A 303 26.66 8.12 -4.37
C LYS A 303 25.95 7.05 -5.20
N ARG A 304 25.52 5.95 -4.57
CA ARG A 304 24.75 4.88 -5.21
C ARG A 304 23.35 5.36 -5.63
N CYS A 305 22.68 6.16 -4.80
CA CYS A 305 21.38 6.73 -5.16
C CYS A 305 21.50 7.69 -6.36
N VAL A 306 22.54 8.54 -6.39
CA VAL A 306 22.78 9.50 -7.47
C VAL A 306 23.08 8.80 -8.80
N SER A 307 23.82 7.68 -8.78
CA SER A 307 24.13 6.93 -10.01
C SER A 307 22.90 6.26 -10.61
N ILE A 308 21.95 5.83 -9.78
CA ILE A 308 20.72 5.16 -10.23
C ILE A 308 19.65 6.17 -10.66
N VAL A 309 19.39 7.18 -9.83
CA VAL A 309 18.26 8.11 -10.02
C VAL A 309 18.61 9.26 -10.97
N GLY A 310 19.89 9.67 -11.04
CA GLY A 310 20.37 10.69 -11.98
C GLY A 310 19.89 12.14 -11.70
N LYS A 311 19.09 12.40 -10.67
CA LYS A 311 18.50 13.73 -10.37
C LYS A 311 19.46 14.69 -9.64
N ARG A 312 20.69 14.85 -10.14
CA ARG A 312 21.76 15.64 -9.48
C ARG A 312 21.37 17.09 -9.13
N HIS A 313 20.55 17.73 -9.98
CA HIS A 313 20.07 19.10 -9.80
C HIS A 313 19.38 19.31 -8.43
N LEU A 314 18.63 18.32 -7.96
CA LEU A 314 17.88 18.40 -6.70
C LEU A 314 18.81 18.56 -5.48
N ILE A 315 20.00 17.96 -5.53
CA ILE A 315 21.03 18.15 -4.50
C ILE A 315 21.67 19.53 -4.64
N ILE A 316 22.02 19.94 -5.87
CA ILE A 316 22.67 21.22 -6.16
C ILE A 316 21.82 22.39 -5.69
N ASP A 317 20.54 22.42 -6.09
CA ASP A 317 19.62 23.51 -5.78
C ASP A 317 19.38 23.60 -4.28
N ASN A 318 19.26 22.46 -3.61
CA ASN A 318 19.10 22.43 -2.16
C ASN A 318 20.35 22.94 -1.43
N VAL A 319 21.55 22.46 -1.79
CA VAL A 319 22.80 22.92 -1.17
C VAL A 319 22.97 24.44 -1.34
N ARG A 320 22.68 24.98 -2.54
CA ARG A 320 22.71 26.43 -2.77
C ARG A 320 21.75 27.18 -1.85
N ASN A 321 20.51 26.70 -1.74
CA ASN A 321 19.50 27.30 -0.90
C ASN A 321 19.91 27.28 0.58
N GLU A 322 20.44 26.17 1.07
CA GLU A 322 20.86 26.05 2.48
C GLU A 322 22.13 26.87 2.77
N PHE A 323 23.07 26.97 1.85
CA PHE A 323 24.22 27.87 1.99
C PHE A 323 23.80 29.33 2.06
N ASN A 324 22.91 29.78 1.17
CA ASN A 324 22.39 31.15 1.21
C ASN A 324 21.65 31.46 2.53
N LYS A 325 20.89 30.50 3.05
CA LYS A 325 20.09 30.69 4.26
C LYS A 325 20.88 30.63 5.56
N ARG A 326 21.82 29.67 5.68
CA ARG A 326 22.47 29.33 6.95
C ARG A 326 23.94 29.74 7.04
N LEU A 327 24.62 29.90 5.92
CA LEU A 327 26.08 30.10 5.88
C LEU A 327 26.46 31.50 5.38
N LEU A 328 25.75 32.03 4.39
CA LEU A 328 26.10 33.28 3.70
C LEU A 328 25.32 34.47 4.25
N HIS A 329 25.43 34.71 5.55
CA HIS A 329 24.89 35.91 6.19
C HIS A 329 25.93 36.61 7.07
N PRO A 330 25.83 37.94 7.29
CA PRO A 330 26.86 38.73 7.98
C PRO A 330 27.19 38.28 9.41
N GLY A 331 26.33 37.49 10.04
CA GLY A 331 26.55 36.92 11.37
C GLY A 331 27.43 35.67 11.45
N VAL A 332 27.84 35.06 10.33
CA VAL A 332 28.72 33.87 10.34
C VAL A 332 30.19 34.29 10.22
N GLY A 333 31.06 33.67 11.03
CA GLY A 333 32.50 33.94 10.96
C GLY A 333 33.12 33.42 9.66
N THR A 334 34.04 34.18 9.06
CA THR A 334 34.73 33.79 7.81
C THR A 334 35.43 32.43 7.90
N THR A 335 35.94 32.07 9.08
CA THR A 335 36.55 30.76 9.36
C THR A 335 35.56 29.61 9.21
N GLU A 336 34.32 29.78 9.65
CA GLU A 336 33.26 28.78 9.54
C GLU A 336 32.80 28.62 8.08
N ILE A 337 32.68 29.74 7.35
CA ILE A 337 32.35 29.74 5.92
C ILE A 337 33.41 28.96 5.13
N LEU A 338 34.70 29.20 5.40
CA LEU A 338 35.80 28.50 4.74
C LEU A 338 35.84 27.02 5.10
N ALA A 339 35.62 26.66 6.36
CA ALA A 339 35.56 25.26 6.79
C ALA A 339 34.43 24.49 6.10
N ALA A 340 33.23 25.07 6.08
CA ALA A 340 32.08 24.50 5.39
C ALA A 340 32.31 24.38 3.88
N PHE A 341 32.96 25.37 3.24
CA PHE A 341 33.32 25.33 1.83
C PHE A 341 34.31 24.20 1.50
N ILE A 342 35.36 24.02 2.31
CA ILE A 342 36.33 22.93 2.13
C ILE A 342 35.63 21.57 2.27
N ASN A 343 34.77 21.41 3.27
CA ASN A 343 34.01 20.18 3.44
C ASN A 343 33.03 19.94 2.28
N ALA A 344 32.37 21.00 1.79
CA ALA A 344 31.45 20.91 0.64
C ALA A 344 32.17 20.42 -0.62
N ILE A 345 33.37 20.95 -0.90
CA ILE A 345 34.21 20.49 -2.02
C ILE A 345 34.52 19.00 -1.89
N ARG A 346 34.93 18.54 -0.70
CA ARG A 346 35.29 17.14 -0.46
C ARG A 346 34.09 16.21 -0.65
N VAL A 347 32.94 16.56 -0.07
CA VAL A 347 31.70 15.79 -0.17
C VAL A 347 31.17 15.76 -1.59
N LEU A 348 31.05 16.90 -2.27
CA LEU A 348 30.45 16.97 -3.61
C LEU A 348 31.34 16.30 -4.67
N ARG A 349 32.68 16.39 -4.55
CA ARG A 349 33.59 15.63 -5.42
C ARG A 349 33.53 14.13 -5.18
N TYR A 350 33.20 13.71 -3.96
CA TYR A 350 33.03 12.30 -3.65
C TYR A 350 31.76 11.72 -4.30
N LEU A 351 30.67 12.48 -4.25
CA LEU A 351 29.38 12.11 -4.86
C LEU A 351 29.44 12.16 -6.39
N ASP A 352 30.14 13.15 -6.96
CA ASP A 352 30.30 13.33 -8.40
C ASP A 352 31.77 13.59 -8.76
N SER A 353 32.40 12.56 -9.31
CA SER A 353 33.80 12.60 -9.76
C SER A 353 34.04 13.59 -10.90
N THR A 354 32.99 14.01 -11.64
CA THR A 354 33.14 14.99 -12.72
C THR A 354 33.39 16.41 -12.21
N GLY A 355 33.05 16.69 -10.94
CA GLY A 355 33.21 18.00 -10.34
C GLY A 355 32.11 19.02 -10.68
N VAL A 356 31.17 18.68 -11.57
CA VAL A 356 30.10 19.58 -12.02
C VAL A 356 29.18 19.95 -10.85
N MET A 357 28.80 18.99 -10.00
CA MET A 357 27.96 19.28 -8.83
C MET A 357 28.62 20.28 -7.87
N MET A 358 29.92 20.14 -7.63
CA MET A 358 30.70 21.05 -6.78
C MET A 358 30.74 22.46 -7.38
N GLU A 359 31.08 22.58 -8.66
CA GLU A 359 31.24 23.87 -9.31
C GLU A 359 29.95 24.69 -9.28
N LEU A 360 28.83 24.03 -9.58
CA LEU A 360 27.52 24.65 -9.56
C LEU A 360 27.09 24.99 -8.12
N ALA A 361 27.14 24.04 -7.19
CA ALA A 361 26.61 24.25 -5.84
C ALA A 361 27.37 25.32 -5.05
N CYS A 362 28.68 25.42 -5.25
CA CYS A 362 29.56 26.31 -4.51
C CYS A 362 29.75 27.70 -5.15
N LEU A 363 29.04 28.02 -6.24
CA LEU A 363 29.16 29.28 -6.97
C LEU A 363 28.92 30.51 -6.07
N ASN A 364 27.84 30.49 -5.29
CA ASN A 364 27.46 31.62 -4.42
C ASN A 364 28.49 31.86 -3.30
N VAL A 365 29.11 30.78 -2.80
CA VAL A 365 30.16 30.89 -1.77
C VAL A 365 31.41 31.55 -2.34
N LYS A 366 31.80 31.20 -3.58
CA LYS A 366 32.92 31.86 -4.28
C LYS A 366 32.65 33.34 -4.50
N GLN A 367 31.42 33.71 -4.87
CA GLN A 367 31.03 35.11 -5.07
C GLN A 367 31.00 35.91 -3.76
N PHE A 368 30.65 35.28 -2.64
CA PHE A 368 30.62 35.94 -1.34
C PHE A 368 32.02 36.18 -0.74
N LEU A 369 32.99 35.31 -1.08
CA LEU A 369 34.37 35.39 -0.60
C LEU A 369 35.31 36.19 -1.52
N ALA A 370 34.89 36.49 -2.75
CA ALA A 370 35.60 37.31 -3.71
C ALA A 370 35.32 38.80 -3.46
#